data_AF-A0A5D3AM24-F1
#
_entry.id   AF-A0A5D3AM24-F1
#
_cell.length_a   1.000
_cell.length_b   1.000
_cell.length_c   1.000
_cell.angle_alpha   90.00
_cell.angle_beta   90.00
_cell.angle_gamma   90.00
#
_symmetry.space_group_name_H-M   'P 1'
#
loop_
_entity.id
_entity.type
_entity.pdbx_description
1 polymer ?
#
loop_
_entity_poly.entity_id
_entity_poly.type
_entity_poly.pdbx_seq_one_letter_code
_entity_poly.pdbx_strand_id
1 'polypeptide(L)' 'MDYASRRSQGGLFEGLYRVIMRRNSVYVTFVIAGAFLGERAVDYGVHKLWEYNNVGKRYEDISVLGQRQSEE' A
#
# COMPACT_ATOMS: atom_id res chain seq x y z
N MET A 1 -2.93 51.21 -13.27
CA MET A 1 -2.07 50.30 -12.50
C MET A 1 -2.86 49.04 -12.27
N ASP A 2 -2.68 48.09 -13.18
CA ASP A 2 -3.36 46.81 -13.19
C ASP A 2 -3.13 46.10 -11.86
N TYR A 3 -4.24 45.79 -11.21
CA TYR A 3 -4.30 45.01 -9.99
C TYR A 3 -3.46 43.76 -10.20
N ALA A 4 -2.38 43.67 -9.43
CA ALA A 4 -1.50 42.52 -9.36
C ALA A 4 -2.34 41.25 -9.48
N SER A 5 -2.18 40.56 -10.61
CA SER A 5 -2.70 39.22 -10.79
C SER A 5 -1.98 38.36 -9.75
N ARG A 6 -2.59 38.25 -8.56
CA ARG A 6 -2.27 37.24 -7.56
C ARG A 6 -2.63 35.90 -8.18
N ARG A 7 -1.78 35.44 -9.11
CA ARG A 7 -1.70 34.06 -9.57
C ARG A 7 -1.12 33.29 -8.39
N SER A 8 -1.97 33.04 -7.39
CA SER A 8 -1.75 31.99 -6.42
C SER A 8 -1.78 30.68 -7.22
N GLN A 9 -0.59 30.26 -7.63
CA GLN A 9 -0.36 28.97 -8.26
C GLN A 9 -0.61 27.92 -7.17
N GLY A 10 -1.87 27.50 -7.01
CA GLY A 10 -2.26 26.48 -6.04
C GLY A 10 -1.34 25.28 -6.19
N GLY A 11 -0.69 24.88 -5.10
CA GLY A 11 0.38 23.86 -5.12
C GLY A 11 -0.12 22.50 -5.62
N LEU A 12 0.81 21.56 -5.81
CA LEU A 12 0.48 20.19 -6.26
C LEU A 12 -0.65 19.55 -5.43
N PHE A 13 -0.65 19.77 -4.11
CA PHE A 13 -1.70 19.31 -3.21
C PHE A 13 -3.06 19.99 -3.45
N GLU A 14 -3.08 21.26 -3.84
CA GLU A 14 -4.31 21.96 -4.20
C GLU A 14 -4.86 21.45 -5.54
N GLY A 15 -3.98 21.13 -6.50
CA GLY A 15 -4.34 20.43 -7.72
C GLY A 15 -4.97 19.06 -7.44
N LEU A 16 -4.31 18.26 -6.59
CA LEU A 16 -4.80 16.94 -6.18
C LEU A 16 -6.17 17.02 -5.49
N TYR A 17 -6.32 17.98 -4.58
CA TYR A 17 -7.58 18.23 -3.88
C TYR A 17 -8.71 18.56 -4.86
N ARG A 18 -8.47 19.45 -5.82
CA ARG A 18 -9.47 19.83 -6.82
C ARG A 18 -9.91 18.65 -7.69
N VAL A 19 -9.01 17.71 -8.00
CA VAL A 19 -9.29 16.55 -8.85
C VAL A 19 -10.03 15.46 -8.08
N ILE A 20 -9.57 15.13 -6.88
CA ILE A 20 -9.98 13.90 -6.18
C ILE A 20 -11.02 14.17 -5.09
N MET A 21 -10.89 15.29 -4.38
CA MET A 21 -11.63 15.53 -3.14
C MET A 21 -12.91 16.38 -3.33
N ARG A 22 -13.09 17.02 -4.50
CA ARG A 22 -14.18 18.00 -4.72
C ARG A 22 -15.58 17.39 -4.92
N ARG A 23 -15.68 16.15 -5.40
CA ARG A 23 -16.97 15.49 -5.70
C ARG A 23 -17.05 14.20 -4.91
N ASN A 24 -18.11 14.03 -4.10
CA ASN A 24 -18.29 12.85 -3.26
C ASN A 24 -18.17 11.54 -4.04
N SER A 25 -18.77 11.44 -5.24
CA SER A 25 -18.67 10.24 -6.07
C SER A 25 -17.23 9.91 -6.48
N VAL A 26 -16.44 10.92 -6.86
CA VAL A 26 -15.02 10.75 -7.22
C VAL A 26 -14.20 10.40 -5.99
N TYR A 27 -14.41 11.13 -4.88
CA TYR A 27 -13.70 10.93 -3.64
C TYR A 27 -13.89 9.52 -3.08
N VAL A 28 -15.15 9.06 -2.97
CA VAL A 28 -15.47 7.72 -2.45
C VAL A 28 -14.87 6.63 -3.34
N THR A 29 -14.95 6.79 -4.66
CA THR A 29 -14.34 5.84 -5.60
C THR A 29 -12.83 5.79 -5.43
N PHE A 30 -12.19 6.95 -5.27
CA PHE A 30 -10.75 7.04 -5.04
C PHE A 30 -10.34 6.39 -3.71
N VAL A 31 -11.12 6.58 -2.64
CA VAL A 31 -10.86 5.93 -1.33
C VAL A 31 -10.94 4.42 -1.46
N ILE A 32 -11.97 3.88 -2.12
CA ILE A 32 -12.14 2.44 -2.31
C ILE A 32 -11.00 1.86 -3.17
N ALA A 33 -10.70 2.50 -4.30
CA ALA A 33 -9.61 2.06 -5.17
C ALA A 33 -8.25 2.14 -4.47
N GLY A 34 -8.01 3.22 -3.74
CA GLY A 34 -6.80 3.42 -2.94
C GLY A 34 -6.66 2.38 -1.84
N ALA A 35 -7.75 2.04 -1.15
CA ALA A 35 -7.74 0.99 -0.13
C ALA A 35 -7.44 -0.39 -0.73
N PHE A 36 -8.08 -0.73 -1.86
CA PHE A 36 -7.85 -2.01 -2.53
C PHE A 36 -6.39 -2.19 -2.97
N LEU A 37 -5.79 -1.15 -3.56
CA LEU A 37 -4.39 -1.18 -3.97
C LEU A 37 -3.44 -1.11 -2.76
N GLY A 38 -3.77 -0.28 -1.78
CA GLY A 38 -2.98 -0.07 -0.57
C GLY A 38 -2.87 -1.33 0.28
N GLU A 39 -3.98 -2.06 0.46
CA GLU A 39 -3.99 -3.33 1.18
C GLU A 39 -2.99 -4.32 0.57
N ARG A 40 -3.02 -4.50 -0.75
CA ARG A 40 -2.11 -5.44 -1.45
C ARG A 40 -0.66 -5.02 -1.37
N ALA A 41 -0.39 -3.71 -1.48
CA ALA A 41 0.97 -3.19 -1.38
C ALA A 41 1.55 -3.37 0.02
N VAL A 42 0.76 -3.08 1.06
CA VAL A 42 1.17 -3.23 2.46
C VAL A 42 1.35 -4.70 2.81
N ASP A 43 0.39 -5.56 2.47
CA ASP A 43 0.46 -7.00 2.74
C ASP A 43 1.70 -7.61 2.10
N TYR A 44 1.92 -7.37 0.79
CA TYR A 44 3.10 -7.86 0.10
C TYR A 44 4.41 -7.35 0.74
N GLY A 45 4.48 -6.05 1.04
CA GLY A 45 5.68 -5.45 1.61
C GLY A 45 6.01 -6.00 3.00
N VAL A 46 5.01 -6.09 3.88
CA VAL A 46 5.17 -6.63 5.24
C VAL A 46 5.49 -8.12 5.19
N HIS A 47 4.80 -8.88 4.35
CA HIS A 47 5.06 -10.31 4.19
C HIS A 47 6.49 -10.57 3.73
N LYS A 48 6.97 -9.84 2.71
CA LYS A 48 8.35 -9.96 2.23
C LYS A 48 9.38 -9.60 3.30
N LEU A 49 9.13 -8.54 4.06
CA LEU A 49 10.00 -8.15 5.16
C LEU A 49 10.04 -9.23 6.25
N TRP A 50 8.89 -9.83 6.55
CA TRP A 50 8.78 -10.91 7.53
C TRP A 50 9.52 -12.17 7.06
N GLU A 51 9.34 -12.59 5.80
CA GLU A 51 10.06 -13.71 5.22
C GLU A 51 11.56 -13.50 5.31
N TYR A 52 12.04 -12.32 4.93
CA TYR A 52 13.46 -11.97 4.98
C TYR A 52 14.03 -12.03 6.40
N ASN A 53 13.28 -11.54 7.39
CA ASN A 53 13.72 -11.57 8.79
C ASN A 53 13.62 -12.97 9.43
N ASN A 54 12.88 -13.90 8.84
CA ASN A 54 12.64 -15.24 9.39
C ASN A 54 13.19 -16.36 8.49
N VAL A 55 14.14 -16.05 7.62
CA VAL A 55 14.85 -17.06 6.81
C VAL A 55 15.43 -18.14 7.71
N GLY A 56 15.18 -19.40 7.36
CA GLY A 56 15.65 -20.58 8.10
C GLY A 56 14.72 -21.01 9.24
N LYS A 57 13.66 -20.25 9.53
CA LYS A 57 12.70 -20.56 10.61
C LYS A 57 11.32 -20.94 10.10
N ARG A 58 11.03 -20.72 8.82
CA ARG A 58 9.71 -21.00 8.25
C ARG A 58 9.56 -22.50 8.06
N TYR A 59 8.31 -22.96 8.00
CA TYR A 59 8.00 -24.37 7.78
C TYR A 59 8.68 -24.92 6.51
N GLU A 60 8.72 -24.11 5.44
CA GLU A 60 9.39 -24.43 4.19
C GLU A 60 10.92 -24.54 4.28
N ASP A 61 11.55 -23.97 5.30
CA ASP A 61 13.00 -24.00 5.47
C ASP A 61 13.46 -25.26 6.26
N ILE A 62 12.54 -26.10 6.74
CA ILE A 62 12.85 -27.30 7.53
C ILE A 62 13.17 -28.47 6.59
N SER A 63 14.45 -28.87 6.53
CA SER A 63 14.95 -29.86 5.57
C SER A 63 14.48 -31.31 5.81
N VAL A 64 14.26 -31.70 7.07
CA VAL A 64 13.89 -33.08 7.46
C VAL A 64 12.39 -33.24 7.73
N LEU A 65 11.60 -32.26 7.32
CA LEU A 65 10.18 -32.21 7.59
C LEU A 65 9.45 -33.38 6.91
N GLY A 66 8.66 -34.12 7.69
CA GLY A 66 7.93 -35.30 7.19
C GLY A 66 8.78 -36.57 7.00
N GLN A 67 10.08 -36.54 7.31
CA GLN A 67 10.94 -37.73 7.22
C GLN A 67 10.95 -38.61 8.47
N ARG A 68 10.31 -38.18 9.57
CA ARG A 68 10.20 -39.00 10.78
C ARG A 68 9.24 -40.17 10.52
N GLN A 69 9.77 -41.40 10.53
CA GLN A 69 8.94 -42.60 10.55
C GLN A 69 8.09 -42.63 11.83
N SER A 70 6.82 -43.02 11.71
CA SER A 70 5.95 -43.28 12.85
C SER A 70 6.59 -44.35 13.72
N GLU A 71 6.84 -44.04 15.00
CA GLU A 71 7.22 -45.04 15.99
C GLU A 71 6.05 -46.03 16.12
N GLU A 72 6.30 -47.29 15.77
CA GLU A 72 5.38 -48.43 15.99
C GLU A 72 5.31 -48.80 17.48
#